data_AF-A0A3D1RGG7-F1
#
_entry.id   AF-A0A3D1RGG7-F1
#
_cell.length_a   1.000
_cell.length_b   1.000
_cell.length_c   1.000
_cell.angle_alpha   90.00
_cell.angle_beta   90.00
_cell.angle_gamma   90.00
#
_symmetry.space_group_name_H-M   'P 1'
#
loop_
_entity.id
_entity.type
_entity.pdbx_description
1 polymer ?
#
loop_
_entity_poly.entity_id
_entity_poly.type
_entity_poly.pdbx_seq_one_letter_code
_entity_poly.pdbx_strand_id
1 'polypeptide(L)'
;EDERQGGDETDTDCGGDLCPPCGLARGCLDNEDCESGNCVAWRCVAVSCSDGLANGSETDVDCGGDCDGCAPGKRCKVDGDCDSGLCAEGQCSWPSCGDGVRNGTEADVDCGGRSCPACPATRACEGPQSCESGVCVDGLCAQARCDDSEHNGDETDLDCGAGCPACLTGERCAVEGDCAAGLSCIAGLCLPESCANQQLDADETAVDCGGSCGPCVEGMACRVDSDCLSQACVTGARGSVCAPARCDDGRLNGAESDVDCGGQCVACSDGKACRGSVDCVSGVCTSGRCAAPLCTDGVLNGTETDVDCGERCPGCGLNQACVRDTDCRSLACEARSCVALASCREIHLRAAQRASDGRYPIDPDGAGGHEPVETRCLMSFAGGGWTLVQRTVWSPGETAPLRTGYSAFWSTAVGASLDGRGFRLPGRWWPLLGVETEHLVVHRARTVQGGGCEPLYYTGEGLWRAPAAGGARVERLVQEVPIHNAAPDAVPLQALFSANDDGPGAGYLESPSSGVPWTYAQGCQTCPVFAGEYFAEPHPMASYLTTNDARGRSLATVCGDATPVGTEVASDFVGVDSMEYFLR
;
A
#
# COMPACT_ATOMS: atom_id res chain seq x y z
N GLU A 1 -14.02 -10.99 -51.88
CA GLU A 1 -15.41 -11.42 -52.19
C GLU A 1 -15.43 -12.53 -53.25
N ASP A 2 -14.67 -13.59 -53.01
CA ASP A 2 -14.76 -14.86 -53.74
C ASP A 2 -15.29 -16.02 -52.86
N GLU A 3 -15.86 -15.68 -51.68
CA GLU A 3 -16.38 -16.60 -50.67
C GLU A 3 -15.33 -17.56 -50.12
N ARG A 4 -14.05 -17.17 -50.18
CA ARG A 4 -12.92 -17.95 -49.66
C ARG A 4 -11.97 -17.06 -48.91
N GLN A 5 -11.37 -17.60 -47.85
CA GLN A 5 -10.22 -16.98 -47.22
C GLN A 5 -8.98 -17.21 -48.10
N GLY A 6 -8.41 -16.14 -48.64
CA GLY A 6 -7.20 -16.22 -49.46
C GLY A 6 -6.53 -14.86 -49.67
N GLY A 7 -5.22 -14.85 -49.95
CA GLY A 7 -4.46 -13.60 -50.05
C GLY A 7 -4.01 -13.09 -48.67
N ASP A 8 -4.17 -11.78 -48.43
CA ASP A 8 -3.91 -11.07 -47.16
C ASP A 8 -5.14 -11.01 -46.23
N GLU A 9 -6.27 -11.61 -46.63
CA GLU A 9 -7.50 -11.63 -45.83
C GLU A 9 -7.39 -12.45 -44.53
N THR A 10 -7.88 -11.90 -43.42
CA THR A 10 -7.81 -12.53 -42.09
C THR A 10 -9.05 -13.35 -41.73
N ASP A 11 -10.17 -13.17 -42.46
CA ASP A 11 -11.33 -14.07 -42.50
C ASP A 11 -11.95 -14.03 -43.91
N THR A 12 -12.93 -14.88 -44.19
CA THR A 12 -13.57 -15.02 -45.50
C THR A 12 -14.11 -13.67 -45.99
N ASP A 13 -13.45 -13.11 -47.00
CA ASP A 13 -13.77 -11.84 -47.64
C ASP A 13 -13.64 -10.58 -46.75
N CYS A 14 -12.87 -10.62 -45.65
CA CYS A 14 -12.63 -9.44 -44.80
C CYS A 14 -11.26 -9.47 -44.09
N GLY A 15 -10.82 -8.28 -43.65
CA GLY A 15 -9.53 -8.06 -42.99
C GLY A 15 -8.34 -8.07 -43.95
N GLY A 16 -7.17 -7.61 -43.49
CA GLY A 16 -6.03 -7.27 -44.34
C GLY A 16 -6.15 -5.89 -45.00
N ASP A 17 -5.15 -5.51 -45.79
CA ASP A 17 -5.07 -4.16 -46.39
C ASP A 17 -6.03 -3.94 -47.57
N LEU A 18 -6.43 -5.02 -48.24
CA LEU A 18 -7.19 -4.98 -49.50
C LEU A 18 -8.70 -5.22 -49.33
N CYS A 19 -9.15 -5.68 -48.16
CA CYS A 19 -10.53 -6.05 -47.90
C CYS A 19 -11.16 -5.18 -46.80
N PRO A 20 -12.50 -5.04 -46.76
CA PRO A 20 -13.15 -4.28 -45.70
C PRO A 20 -12.89 -4.92 -44.33
N PRO A 21 -12.89 -4.13 -43.24
CA PRO A 21 -12.73 -4.67 -41.89
C PRO A 21 -13.81 -5.70 -41.55
N CYS A 22 -13.40 -6.74 -40.84
CA CYS A 22 -14.25 -7.81 -40.38
C CYS A 22 -15.20 -7.37 -39.26
N GLY A 23 -16.45 -7.86 -39.33
CA GLY A 23 -17.42 -7.71 -38.25
C GLY A 23 -17.13 -8.60 -37.03
N LEU A 24 -17.93 -8.47 -35.98
CA LEU A 24 -17.71 -9.20 -34.71
C LEU A 24 -17.59 -10.73 -34.88
N ALA A 25 -16.75 -11.33 -34.05
CA ALA A 25 -16.42 -12.76 -33.95
C ALA A 25 -15.70 -13.38 -35.17
N ARG A 26 -15.40 -12.59 -36.20
CA ARG A 26 -14.59 -12.94 -37.37
C ARG A 26 -13.09 -12.88 -37.08
N GLY A 27 -12.30 -13.59 -37.88
CA GLY A 27 -10.84 -13.69 -37.78
C GLY A 27 -10.11 -12.37 -38.07
N CYS A 28 -9.09 -12.08 -37.27
CA CYS A 28 -8.23 -10.91 -37.40
C CYS A 28 -6.80 -11.25 -36.97
N LEU A 29 -5.82 -10.49 -37.46
CA LEU A 29 -4.42 -10.54 -37.03
C LEU A 29 -4.00 -9.23 -36.35
N ASP A 30 -4.54 -8.09 -36.81
CA ASP A 30 -4.32 -6.76 -36.28
C ASP A 30 -5.66 -6.04 -36.01
N ASN A 31 -5.63 -5.00 -35.19
CA ASN A 31 -6.84 -4.24 -34.82
C ASN A 31 -7.54 -3.60 -36.02
N GLU A 32 -6.77 -3.18 -37.03
CA GLU A 32 -7.30 -2.57 -38.27
C GLU A 32 -8.12 -3.56 -39.12
N ASP A 33 -7.93 -4.87 -38.90
CA ASP A 33 -8.73 -5.90 -39.56
C ASP A 33 -10.18 -5.93 -39.05
N CYS A 34 -10.51 -5.22 -37.97
CA CYS A 34 -11.82 -5.25 -37.34
C CYS A 34 -12.56 -3.92 -37.52
N GLU A 35 -13.86 -3.98 -37.82
CA GLU A 35 -14.71 -2.77 -37.86
C GLU A 35 -14.76 -2.06 -36.50
N SER A 36 -14.62 -2.83 -35.41
CA SER A 36 -14.50 -2.31 -34.05
C SER A 36 -13.12 -1.73 -33.72
N GLY A 37 -12.09 -1.97 -34.53
CA GLY A 37 -10.72 -1.63 -34.18
C GLY A 37 -10.15 -2.47 -33.03
N ASN A 38 -10.77 -3.60 -32.68
CA ASN A 38 -10.38 -4.42 -31.52
C ASN A 38 -10.29 -5.91 -31.89
N CYS A 39 -9.05 -6.40 -32.05
CA CYS A 39 -8.72 -7.78 -32.32
C CYS A 39 -8.14 -8.45 -31.07
N VAL A 40 -8.90 -9.36 -30.45
CA VAL A 40 -8.47 -10.10 -29.25
C VAL A 40 -8.59 -11.60 -29.49
N ALA A 41 -7.52 -12.33 -29.20
CA ALA A 41 -7.44 -13.78 -29.39
C ALA A 41 -7.84 -14.22 -30.82
N TRP A 42 -7.34 -13.47 -31.82
CA TRP A 42 -7.57 -13.71 -33.25
C TRP A 42 -9.02 -13.53 -33.70
N ARG A 43 -9.83 -12.79 -32.92
CA ARG A 43 -11.22 -12.49 -33.27
C ARG A 43 -11.57 -11.03 -33.01
N CYS A 44 -12.38 -10.46 -33.89
CA CYS A 44 -12.94 -9.13 -33.70
C CYS A 44 -13.93 -9.13 -32.53
N VAL A 45 -13.68 -8.31 -31.53
CA VAL A 45 -14.55 -8.14 -30.36
C VAL A 45 -15.16 -6.74 -30.35
N ALA A 46 -16.23 -6.54 -29.60
CA ALA A 46 -16.89 -5.24 -29.52
C ALA A 46 -16.00 -4.22 -28.80
N VAL A 47 -16.15 -2.93 -29.16
CA VAL A 47 -15.50 -1.80 -28.47
C VAL A 47 -15.89 -1.78 -26.99
N SER A 48 -14.94 -1.41 -26.13
CA SER A 48 -15.14 -1.38 -24.68
C SER A 48 -14.26 -0.31 -24.05
N CYS A 49 -14.81 0.46 -23.09
CA CYS A 49 -14.12 1.52 -22.34
C CYS A 49 -13.06 1.00 -21.34
N SER A 50 -12.41 -0.12 -21.63
CA SER A 50 -11.40 -0.77 -20.77
C SER A 50 -10.61 -1.84 -21.54
N ASP A 51 -10.57 -1.73 -22.86
CA ASP A 51 -9.88 -2.67 -23.75
C ASP A 51 -8.43 -2.28 -24.07
N GLY A 52 -7.97 -1.14 -23.55
CA GLY A 52 -6.60 -0.65 -23.70
C GLY A 52 -6.34 0.05 -25.03
N LEU A 53 -7.38 0.31 -25.82
CA LEU A 53 -7.30 0.95 -27.12
C LEU A 53 -8.04 2.28 -27.10
N ALA A 54 -7.82 3.12 -28.12
CA ALA A 54 -8.62 4.32 -28.37
C ALA A 54 -9.46 4.06 -29.62
N ASN A 55 -10.62 3.44 -29.44
CA ASN A 55 -11.48 2.97 -30.53
C ASN A 55 -12.95 3.43 -30.34
N GLY A 56 -13.81 3.16 -31.32
CA GLY A 56 -15.21 3.57 -31.24
C GLY A 56 -15.39 5.09 -31.11
N SER A 57 -16.12 5.53 -30.07
CA SER A 57 -16.40 6.94 -29.77
C SER A 57 -15.41 7.59 -28.81
N GLU A 58 -14.43 6.83 -28.30
CA GLU A 58 -13.43 7.31 -27.35
C GLU A 58 -12.61 8.48 -27.91
N THR A 59 -12.19 9.37 -27.01
CA THR A 59 -11.35 10.52 -27.37
C THR A 59 -9.90 10.37 -26.93
N ASP A 60 -9.65 9.51 -25.94
CA ASP A 60 -8.34 8.98 -25.56
C ASP A 60 -8.51 7.50 -25.14
N VAL A 61 -7.41 6.78 -24.87
CA VAL A 61 -7.45 5.34 -24.56
C VAL A 61 -8.38 5.06 -23.38
N ASP A 62 -9.42 4.26 -23.63
CA ASP A 62 -10.46 3.84 -22.67
C ASP A 62 -11.31 4.98 -22.05
N CYS A 63 -11.38 6.18 -22.66
CA CYS A 63 -12.16 7.29 -22.08
C CYS A 63 -12.71 8.32 -23.10
N GLY A 64 -13.73 9.06 -22.67
CA GLY A 64 -14.42 10.10 -23.44
C GLY A 64 -15.42 9.56 -24.48
N GLY A 65 -16.21 10.45 -25.09
CA GLY A 65 -17.31 10.07 -25.96
C GLY A 65 -18.47 9.43 -25.20
N ASP A 66 -18.77 8.16 -25.47
CA ASP A 66 -19.80 7.40 -24.75
C ASP A 66 -19.27 6.70 -23.49
N CYS A 67 -17.96 6.82 -23.22
CA CYS A 67 -17.28 6.29 -22.04
C CYS A 67 -17.25 7.30 -20.89
N ASP A 68 -16.76 6.88 -19.73
CA ASP A 68 -16.45 7.78 -18.62
C ASP A 68 -15.45 8.86 -19.06
N GLY A 69 -15.50 10.02 -18.39
CA GLY A 69 -14.67 11.16 -18.74
C GLY A 69 -13.18 10.86 -18.65
N CYS A 70 -12.40 11.52 -19.48
CA CYS A 70 -10.96 11.42 -19.45
C CYS A 70 -10.36 12.29 -18.34
N ALA A 71 -9.34 11.76 -17.66
CA ALA A 71 -8.57 12.49 -16.67
C ALA A 71 -7.84 13.71 -17.28
N PRO A 72 -7.46 14.73 -16.48
CA PRO A 72 -6.71 15.88 -16.98
C PRO A 72 -5.44 15.53 -17.78
N GLY A 73 -5.20 16.24 -18.87
CA GLY A 73 -4.09 16.04 -19.82
C GLY A 73 -4.35 15.01 -20.93
N LYS A 74 -5.46 14.27 -20.86
CA LYS A 74 -5.91 13.35 -21.92
C LYS A 74 -6.62 14.11 -23.04
N ARG A 75 -6.67 13.50 -24.22
CA ARG A 75 -7.31 14.08 -25.42
C ARG A 75 -8.83 14.11 -25.27
N CYS A 76 -9.43 15.18 -25.77
CA CYS A 76 -10.88 15.38 -25.77
C CYS A 76 -11.31 16.12 -27.04
N LYS A 77 -12.61 16.08 -27.35
CA LYS A 77 -13.23 16.87 -28.43
C LYS A 77 -14.24 17.86 -27.89
N VAL A 78 -14.97 17.50 -26.84
CA VAL A 78 -15.96 18.32 -26.14
C VAL A 78 -15.78 18.21 -24.64
N ASP A 79 -16.31 19.17 -23.90
CA ASP A 79 -16.21 19.25 -22.43
C ASP A 79 -16.68 17.98 -21.71
N GLY A 80 -17.72 17.34 -22.24
CA GLY A 80 -18.26 16.09 -21.69
C GLY A 80 -17.33 14.88 -21.85
N ASP A 81 -16.28 14.97 -22.66
CA ASP A 81 -15.26 13.92 -22.77
C ASP A 81 -14.30 13.92 -21.58
N CYS A 82 -14.38 14.90 -20.67
CA CYS A 82 -13.44 15.10 -19.58
C CYS A 82 -14.11 14.92 -18.22
N ASP A 83 -13.43 14.25 -17.28
CA ASP A 83 -13.87 14.18 -15.89
C ASP A 83 -13.93 15.56 -15.22
N SER A 84 -13.09 16.49 -15.67
CA SER A 84 -13.12 17.89 -15.23
C SER A 84 -14.27 18.68 -15.84
N GLY A 85 -14.97 18.15 -16.84
CA GLY A 85 -16.01 18.86 -17.57
C GLY A 85 -15.52 20.03 -18.41
N LEU A 86 -14.22 20.09 -18.73
CA LEU A 86 -13.63 21.14 -19.56
C LEU A 86 -12.55 20.62 -20.51
N CYS A 87 -12.82 20.75 -21.81
CA CYS A 87 -11.92 20.43 -22.89
C CYS A 87 -11.29 21.71 -23.46
N ALA A 88 -10.03 22.00 -23.12
CA ALA A 88 -9.32 23.16 -23.61
C ALA A 88 -8.18 22.75 -24.55
N GLU A 89 -8.12 23.37 -25.73
CA GLU A 89 -7.08 23.10 -26.73
C GLU A 89 -6.97 21.60 -27.13
N GLY A 90 -8.10 20.87 -27.05
CA GLY A 90 -8.17 19.44 -27.37
C GLY A 90 -7.62 18.52 -26.27
N GLN A 91 -7.41 19.03 -25.05
CA GLN A 91 -7.02 18.26 -23.87
C GLN A 91 -7.90 18.60 -22.66
N CYS A 92 -8.14 17.60 -21.81
CA CYS A 92 -8.89 17.79 -20.57
C CYS A 92 -8.09 18.68 -19.63
N SER A 93 -8.68 19.81 -19.23
CA SER A 93 -8.02 20.75 -18.34
C SER A 93 -8.03 20.27 -16.89
N TRP A 94 -7.06 20.72 -16.12
CA TRP A 94 -7.09 20.57 -14.66
C TRP A 94 -8.20 21.46 -14.09
N PRO A 95 -9.05 20.95 -13.18
CA PRO A 95 -10.04 21.75 -12.47
C PRO A 95 -9.40 22.98 -11.81
N SER A 96 -10.00 24.15 -11.96
CA SER A 96 -9.53 25.36 -11.29
C SER A 96 -10.68 26.25 -10.87
N CYS A 97 -10.50 27.01 -9.79
CA CYS A 97 -11.52 27.85 -9.17
C CYS A 97 -11.99 29.08 -9.99
N GLY A 98 -11.77 29.08 -11.31
CA GLY A 98 -12.04 30.19 -12.21
C GLY A 98 -12.10 29.73 -13.67
N ASP A 99 -12.41 28.46 -13.90
CA ASP A 99 -12.52 27.86 -15.23
C ASP A 99 -13.95 27.92 -15.80
N GLY A 100 -14.91 28.43 -15.03
CA GLY A 100 -16.28 28.68 -15.45
C GLY A 100 -17.20 27.46 -15.40
N VAL A 101 -16.74 26.34 -14.82
CA VAL A 101 -17.54 25.11 -14.65
C VAL A 101 -17.49 24.62 -13.21
N ARG A 102 -18.61 24.14 -12.66
CA ARG A 102 -18.62 23.56 -11.31
C ARG A 102 -17.94 22.20 -11.31
N ASN A 103 -16.66 22.14 -10.96
CA ASN A 103 -15.87 20.91 -10.92
C ASN A 103 -14.95 20.87 -9.67
N GLY A 104 -14.21 19.76 -9.53
CA GLY A 104 -13.24 19.62 -8.43
C GLY A 104 -13.87 19.73 -7.04
N THR A 105 -13.47 20.74 -6.27
CA THR A 105 -13.94 20.96 -4.88
C THR A 105 -15.01 22.05 -4.76
N GLU A 106 -15.53 22.57 -5.86
CA GLU A 106 -16.43 23.72 -5.86
C GLU A 106 -17.86 23.41 -5.36
N ALA A 107 -18.39 24.27 -4.50
CA ALA A 107 -19.78 24.18 -4.04
C ALA A 107 -20.75 24.85 -5.03
N ASP A 108 -20.29 25.85 -5.77
CA ASP A 108 -20.96 26.47 -6.92
C ASP A 108 -19.89 26.90 -7.93
N VAL A 109 -20.27 27.21 -9.17
CA VAL A 109 -19.34 27.56 -10.26
C VAL A 109 -18.32 28.60 -9.79
N ASP A 110 -17.05 28.22 -9.79
CA ASP A 110 -15.86 29.00 -9.41
C ASP A 110 -15.75 29.38 -7.91
N CYS A 111 -16.51 28.75 -7.01
CA CYS A 111 -16.48 29.12 -5.57
C CYS A 111 -16.88 28.00 -4.57
N GLY A 112 -16.61 28.26 -3.29
CA GLY A 112 -17.16 27.52 -2.15
C GLY A 112 -16.44 26.23 -1.76
N GLY A 113 -15.37 25.87 -2.47
CA GLY A 113 -14.46 24.79 -2.11
C GLY A 113 -13.33 25.22 -1.17
N ARG A 114 -12.69 24.28 -0.47
CA ARG A 114 -11.58 24.57 0.47
C ARG A 114 -10.38 25.26 -0.19
N SER A 115 -10.18 25.05 -1.49
CA SER A 115 -9.13 25.67 -2.29
C SER A 115 -9.63 26.84 -3.15
N CYS A 116 -10.91 27.19 -3.08
CA CYS A 116 -11.56 28.21 -3.90
C CYS A 116 -12.06 29.37 -3.03
N PRO A 117 -12.23 30.58 -3.62
CA PRO A 117 -12.84 31.69 -2.90
C PRO A 117 -14.25 31.32 -2.42
N ALA A 118 -14.66 31.87 -1.28
CA ALA A 118 -15.99 31.64 -0.75
C ALA A 118 -17.05 32.25 -1.68
N CYS A 119 -18.22 31.64 -1.73
CA CYS A 119 -19.30 32.07 -2.60
C CYS A 119 -20.02 33.31 -2.04
N PRO A 120 -20.39 34.26 -2.89
CA PRO A 120 -21.26 35.37 -2.48
C PRO A 120 -22.67 34.87 -2.13
N ALA A 121 -23.48 35.73 -1.50
CA ALA A 121 -24.86 35.40 -1.17
C ALA A 121 -25.66 34.86 -2.37
N THR A 122 -26.63 33.98 -2.11
CA THR A 122 -27.51 33.26 -3.05
C THR A 122 -26.87 32.17 -3.93
N ARG A 123 -25.56 31.96 -3.84
CA ARG A 123 -24.88 30.84 -4.50
C ARG A 123 -24.99 29.55 -3.69
N ALA A 124 -24.83 28.42 -4.36
CA ALA A 124 -24.86 27.12 -3.71
C ALA A 124 -23.70 26.95 -2.73
N CYS A 125 -23.96 26.24 -1.64
CA CYS A 125 -22.98 25.96 -0.59
C CYS A 125 -23.17 24.56 -0.03
N GLU A 126 -22.06 23.94 0.40
CA GLU A 126 -22.06 22.64 1.07
C GLU A 126 -21.84 22.78 2.59
N GLY A 127 -21.46 23.98 3.05
CA GLY A 127 -21.43 24.36 4.45
C GLY A 127 -21.03 25.83 4.66
N PRO A 128 -20.96 26.28 5.93
CA PRO A 128 -20.62 27.65 6.33
C PRO A 128 -19.38 28.22 5.63
N GLN A 129 -18.28 27.45 5.59
CA GLN A 129 -17.01 27.86 4.98
C GLN A 129 -17.09 28.12 3.47
N SER A 130 -18.15 27.63 2.81
CA SER A 130 -18.36 27.84 1.38
C SER A 130 -18.92 29.23 1.07
N CYS A 131 -19.31 30.03 2.07
CA CYS A 131 -19.96 31.33 1.90
C CYS A 131 -19.10 32.46 2.45
N GLU A 132 -19.03 33.60 1.74
CA GLU A 132 -18.34 34.81 2.23
C GLU A 132 -18.91 35.28 3.58
N SER A 133 -20.21 35.09 3.78
CA SER A 133 -20.91 35.40 5.02
C SER A 133 -20.70 34.38 6.14
N GLY A 134 -20.11 33.21 5.87
CA GLY A 134 -20.10 32.09 6.82
C GLY A 134 -21.46 31.40 7.01
N VAL A 135 -22.53 31.82 6.31
CA VAL A 135 -23.88 31.31 6.55
C VAL A 135 -24.40 30.53 5.34
N CYS A 136 -24.55 29.21 5.50
CA CYS A 136 -25.14 28.32 4.49
C CYS A 136 -26.50 27.78 4.99
N VAL A 137 -27.61 28.23 4.39
CA VAL A 137 -28.97 27.85 4.78
C VAL A 137 -29.68 27.25 3.58
N ASP A 138 -30.26 26.07 3.76
CA ASP A 138 -30.94 25.32 2.69
C ASP A 138 -30.10 25.14 1.42
N GLY A 139 -28.78 25.00 1.59
CA GLY A 139 -27.81 24.83 0.50
C GLY A 139 -27.49 26.11 -0.28
N LEU A 140 -27.87 27.29 0.23
CA LEU A 140 -27.57 28.59 -0.37
C LEU A 140 -26.89 29.52 0.64
N CYS A 141 -25.92 30.31 0.16
CA CYS A 141 -25.29 31.34 0.97
C CYS A 141 -26.30 32.43 1.34
N ALA A 142 -26.47 32.71 2.63
CA ALA A 142 -27.37 33.73 3.13
C ALA A 142 -26.60 34.94 3.68
N GLN A 143 -27.30 36.03 4.01
CA GLN A 143 -26.69 37.13 4.75
C GLN A 143 -26.35 36.69 6.18
N ALA A 144 -25.22 37.22 6.68
CA ALA A 144 -24.80 37.18 8.08
C ALA A 144 -25.93 37.63 9.01
N ARG A 145 -26.08 36.98 10.18
CA ARG A 145 -27.10 37.33 11.17
C ARG A 145 -26.43 37.64 12.51
N CYS A 146 -26.89 38.72 13.13
CA CYS A 146 -26.44 39.15 14.45
C CYS A 146 -26.96 38.30 15.63
N ASP A 147 -27.31 37.03 15.39
CA ASP A 147 -27.89 36.12 16.39
C ASP A 147 -27.65 34.64 16.06
N ASP A 148 -26.57 34.35 15.31
CA ASP A 148 -26.23 33.00 14.86
C ASP A 148 -25.01 32.38 15.55
N SER A 149 -24.41 33.11 16.50
CA SER A 149 -23.26 32.69 17.30
C SER A 149 -22.01 32.42 16.48
N GLU A 150 -21.89 33.05 15.31
CA GLU A 150 -20.72 33.00 14.46
C GLU A 150 -20.21 34.42 14.21
N HIS A 151 -18.93 34.70 14.47
CA HIS A 151 -18.36 36.03 14.20
C HIS A 151 -18.20 36.27 12.69
N ASN A 152 -19.18 36.89 12.06
CA ASN A 152 -19.25 37.06 10.62
C ASN A 152 -19.92 38.39 10.19
N GLY A 153 -19.91 38.71 8.89
CA GLY A 153 -20.49 39.96 8.40
C GLY A 153 -19.76 41.22 8.91
N ASP A 154 -20.54 42.21 9.38
CA ASP A 154 -20.03 43.49 9.90
C ASP A 154 -19.83 43.47 11.44
N GLU A 155 -19.98 42.32 12.08
CA GLU A 155 -19.79 42.15 13.52
C GLU A 155 -18.36 42.50 13.97
N THR A 156 -18.23 43.13 15.13
CA THR A 156 -16.93 43.41 15.75
C THR A 156 -16.56 42.42 16.86
N ASP A 157 -17.55 41.74 17.44
CA ASP A 157 -17.42 40.52 18.22
C ASP A 157 -18.60 39.60 17.93
N LEU A 158 -18.61 38.37 18.45
CA LEU A 158 -19.66 37.37 18.21
C LEU A 158 -21.08 37.95 18.40
N ASP A 159 -21.86 38.05 17.32
CA ASP A 159 -23.23 38.58 17.27
C ASP A 159 -23.42 40.07 17.64
N CYS A 160 -22.36 40.89 17.68
CA CYS A 160 -22.47 42.30 18.10
C CYS A 160 -21.54 43.27 17.34
N GLY A 161 -21.84 44.57 17.42
CA GLY A 161 -21.06 45.64 16.79
C GLY A 161 -21.57 46.06 15.41
N ALA A 162 -21.00 47.11 14.83
CA ALA A 162 -21.33 47.70 13.51
C ALA A 162 -22.47 47.03 12.70
N GLY A 163 -23.71 47.53 12.84
CA GLY A 163 -24.89 46.99 12.12
C GLY A 163 -25.70 45.94 12.88
N CYS A 164 -25.13 45.42 13.98
CA CYS A 164 -25.73 44.51 14.96
C CYS A 164 -25.99 45.22 16.30
N PRO A 165 -26.61 44.55 17.30
CA PRO A 165 -26.73 45.07 18.66
C PRO A 165 -25.36 45.46 19.24
N ALA A 166 -25.37 46.45 20.14
CA ALA A 166 -24.12 46.95 20.72
C ALA A 166 -23.49 45.92 21.68
N CYS A 167 -22.17 45.78 21.60
CA CYS A 167 -21.35 44.89 22.38
C CYS A 167 -21.30 45.28 23.87
N LEU A 168 -21.29 44.28 24.73
CA LEU A 168 -21.22 44.37 26.18
C LEU A 168 -19.77 44.52 26.68
N THR A 169 -19.60 44.64 27.99
CA THR A 169 -18.26 44.82 28.59
C THR A 169 -17.33 43.65 28.29
N GLY A 170 -16.15 43.96 27.76
CA GLY A 170 -15.10 42.98 27.43
C GLY A 170 -15.22 42.36 26.03
N GLU A 171 -16.27 42.69 25.28
CA GLU A 171 -16.42 42.30 23.87
C GLU A 171 -15.64 43.26 22.94
N ARG A 172 -15.23 42.76 21.78
CA ARG A 172 -14.42 43.47 20.78
C ARG A 172 -15.21 44.55 20.05
N CYS A 173 -14.52 45.64 19.77
CA CYS A 173 -15.06 46.79 19.06
C CYS A 173 -14.02 47.36 18.09
N ALA A 174 -14.50 47.97 17.01
CA ALA A 174 -13.69 48.74 16.08
C ALA A 174 -13.82 50.26 16.34
N VAL A 175 -15.01 50.70 16.74
CA VAL A 175 -15.36 52.09 17.00
C VAL A 175 -16.22 52.24 18.26
N GLU A 176 -16.30 53.45 18.80
CA GLU A 176 -17.10 53.74 20.00
C GLU A 176 -18.58 53.33 19.87
N GLY A 177 -19.14 53.45 18.66
CA GLY A 177 -20.53 53.11 18.37
C GLY A 177 -20.85 51.61 18.43
N ASP A 178 -19.84 50.74 18.51
CA ASP A 178 -20.05 49.31 18.65
C ASP A 178 -20.41 48.93 20.09
N CYS A 179 -20.11 49.79 21.06
CA CYS A 179 -20.26 49.47 22.48
C CYS A 179 -21.60 49.93 23.06
N ALA A 180 -22.12 49.15 24.00
CA ALA A 180 -23.33 49.51 24.75
C ALA A 180 -23.15 50.82 25.53
N ALA A 181 -24.26 51.50 25.85
CA ALA A 181 -24.23 52.78 26.53
C ALA A 181 -23.47 52.71 27.88
N GLY A 182 -22.52 53.63 28.08
CA GLY A 182 -21.65 53.67 29.27
C GLY A 182 -20.33 52.92 29.11
N LEU A 183 -20.04 52.40 27.92
CA LEU A 183 -18.78 51.79 27.55
C LEU A 183 -18.13 52.58 26.41
N SER A 184 -16.80 52.55 26.35
CA SER A 184 -15.99 53.12 25.27
C SER A 184 -15.13 52.05 24.63
N CYS A 185 -14.84 52.21 23.34
CA CYS A 185 -13.95 51.30 22.63
C CYS A 185 -12.49 51.62 22.97
N ILE A 186 -11.94 50.94 23.98
CA ILE A 186 -10.60 51.17 24.53
C ILE A 186 -9.74 49.95 24.19
N ALA A 187 -8.65 50.18 23.45
CA ALA A 187 -7.75 49.12 23.00
C ALA A 187 -8.45 47.95 22.26
N GLY A 188 -9.54 48.26 21.54
CA GLY A 188 -10.32 47.29 20.77
C GLY A 188 -11.31 46.45 21.59
N LEU A 189 -11.58 46.84 22.85
CA LEU A 189 -12.59 46.22 23.71
C LEU A 189 -13.55 47.28 24.26
N CYS A 190 -14.83 46.90 24.43
CA CYS A 190 -15.82 47.72 25.08
C CYS A 190 -15.60 47.72 26.59
N LEU A 191 -14.99 48.77 27.11
CA LEU A 191 -14.61 48.89 28.52
C LEU A 191 -15.28 50.11 29.18
N PRO A 192 -15.44 50.10 30.52
CA PRO A 192 -15.87 51.29 31.25
C PRO A 192 -14.99 52.51 30.95
N GLU A 193 -15.58 53.71 30.90
CA GLU A 193 -14.83 54.96 30.66
C GLU A 193 -13.75 55.25 31.72
N SER A 194 -13.84 54.63 32.90
CA SER A 194 -12.79 54.69 33.93
C SER A 194 -11.46 54.12 33.45
N CYS A 195 -11.49 53.10 32.58
CA CYS A 195 -10.32 52.38 32.09
C CYS A 195 -9.39 53.16 31.15
N ALA A 196 -9.54 54.47 31.04
CA ALA A 196 -8.69 55.37 30.26
C ALA A 196 -8.69 56.81 30.82
N ASN A 197 -9.11 57.00 32.06
CA ASN A 197 -9.31 58.32 32.67
C ASN A 197 -8.09 58.84 33.45
N GLN A 198 -6.98 58.11 33.44
CA GLN A 198 -5.71 58.43 34.10
C GLN A 198 -5.79 58.51 35.62
N GLN A 199 -6.78 57.86 36.22
CA GLN A 199 -6.96 57.78 37.67
C GLN A 199 -7.04 56.32 38.09
N LEU A 200 -6.64 56.02 39.33
CA LEU A 200 -6.89 54.72 39.93
C LEU A 200 -8.25 54.79 40.62
N ASP A 201 -9.30 54.37 39.92
CA ASP A 201 -10.66 54.34 40.45
C ASP A 201 -11.39 53.03 40.13
N ALA A 202 -12.68 52.97 40.46
CA ALA A 202 -13.48 51.74 40.39
C ALA A 202 -12.79 50.53 41.06
N ASP A 203 -12.59 49.43 40.33
CA ASP A 203 -11.93 48.20 40.79
C ASP A 203 -10.56 47.95 40.12
N GLU A 204 -9.98 48.98 39.49
CA GLU A 204 -8.66 48.92 38.86
C GLU A 204 -7.56 48.53 39.85
N THR A 205 -6.57 47.79 39.34
CA THR A 205 -5.40 47.36 40.15
C THR A 205 -4.16 48.19 39.89
N ALA A 206 -4.06 48.82 38.72
CA ALA A 206 -3.20 49.95 38.42
C ALA A 206 -3.97 50.95 37.53
N VAL A 207 -3.48 52.19 37.44
CA VAL A 207 -4.18 53.28 36.71
C VAL A 207 -4.58 52.81 35.30
N ASP A 208 -5.88 52.86 35.02
CA ASP A 208 -6.50 52.47 33.75
C ASP A 208 -6.38 50.97 33.37
N CYS A 209 -6.07 50.06 34.31
CA CYS A 209 -5.93 48.62 34.02
C CYS A 209 -6.21 47.65 35.21
N GLY A 210 -6.55 46.41 34.85
CA GLY A 210 -6.93 45.33 35.77
C GLY A 210 -8.34 45.50 36.36
N GLY A 211 -8.82 44.48 37.09
CA GLY A 211 -10.22 44.45 37.52
C GLY A 211 -11.18 44.33 36.33
N SER A 212 -12.11 45.28 36.19
CA SER A 212 -13.03 45.36 35.05
C SER A 212 -12.41 45.97 33.78
N CYS A 213 -11.18 46.48 33.87
CA CYS A 213 -10.43 47.04 32.74
C CYS A 213 -9.55 46.00 32.03
N GLY A 214 -8.94 46.40 30.93
CA GLY A 214 -7.97 45.57 30.21
C GLY A 214 -6.76 45.19 31.08
N PRO A 215 -6.07 44.08 30.76
CA PRO A 215 -4.97 43.60 31.58
C PRO A 215 -3.76 44.54 31.58
N CYS A 216 -3.12 44.68 32.73
CA CYS A 216 -1.94 45.51 32.95
C CYS A 216 -0.66 44.90 32.36
N VAL A 217 0.26 45.77 31.93
CA VAL A 217 1.61 45.39 31.48
C VAL A 217 2.52 44.99 32.66
N GLU A 218 3.66 44.38 32.35
CA GLU A 218 4.65 43.95 33.35
C GLU A 218 5.07 45.07 34.32
N GLY A 219 5.21 44.71 35.61
CA GLY A 219 5.62 45.60 36.68
C GLY A 219 4.50 46.44 37.31
N MET A 220 3.30 46.48 36.70
CA MET A 220 2.13 47.13 37.28
C MET A 220 1.54 46.30 38.43
N ALA A 221 0.82 46.97 39.32
CA ALA A 221 0.15 46.32 40.44
C ALA A 221 -1.02 45.45 39.96
N CYS A 222 -1.24 44.33 40.64
CA CYS A 222 -2.27 43.34 40.33
C CYS A 222 -2.83 42.71 41.61
N ARG A 223 -3.99 42.06 41.52
CA ARG A 223 -4.60 41.27 42.61
C ARG A 223 -4.77 39.80 42.21
N VAL A 224 -5.16 39.54 40.96
CA VAL A 224 -5.34 38.21 40.38
C VAL A 224 -4.58 38.10 39.07
N ASP A 225 -4.31 36.88 38.62
CA ASP A 225 -3.54 36.62 37.40
C ASP A 225 -4.16 37.31 36.16
N SER A 226 -5.50 37.35 36.05
CA SER A 226 -6.20 38.00 34.93
C SER A 226 -5.99 39.52 34.86
N ASP A 227 -5.52 40.16 35.93
CA ASP A 227 -5.16 41.59 35.90
C ASP A 227 -3.90 41.84 35.07
N CYS A 228 -3.16 40.80 34.70
CA CYS A 228 -1.89 40.91 33.99
C CYS A 228 -1.99 40.39 32.57
N LEU A 229 -1.34 41.08 31.62
CA LEU A 229 -1.31 40.66 30.21
C LEU A 229 -0.61 39.31 30.05
N SER A 230 0.38 39.04 30.92
CA SER A 230 1.07 37.76 31.04
C SER A 230 0.27 36.69 31.78
N GLN A 231 -0.90 37.02 32.33
CA GLN A 231 -1.64 36.18 33.25
C GLN A 231 -0.84 35.71 34.48
N ALA A 232 0.17 36.47 34.91
CA ALA A 232 1.04 36.11 36.03
C ALA A 232 1.13 37.25 37.06
N CYS A 233 0.28 37.20 38.08
CA CYS A 233 0.33 38.11 39.22
C CYS A 233 1.13 37.47 40.36
N VAL A 234 2.33 37.99 40.63
CA VAL A 234 3.24 37.42 41.65
C VAL A 234 3.40 38.35 42.85
N THR A 235 3.36 37.77 44.04
CA THR A 235 3.53 38.52 45.30
C THR A 235 5.01 38.86 45.51
N GLY A 236 5.35 40.14 45.38
CA GLY A 236 6.68 40.66 45.67
C GLY A 236 6.80 41.28 47.08
N ALA A 237 8.02 41.67 47.46
CA ALA A 237 8.29 42.32 48.75
C ALA A 237 7.64 43.71 48.92
N ARG A 238 7.09 44.29 47.84
CA ARG A 238 6.44 45.62 47.83
C ARG A 238 4.97 45.56 47.38
N GLY A 239 4.37 44.37 47.36
CA GLY A 239 3.03 44.14 46.81
C GLY A 239 3.05 43.17 45.62
N SER A 240 1.87 42.79 45.14
CA SER A 240 1.71 41.92 43.99
C SER A 240 1.83 42.72 42.69
N VAL A 241 2.62 42.20 41.74
CA VAL A 241 2.89 42.85 40.45
C VAL A 241 2.83 41.85 39.30
N CYS A 242 2.55 42.35 38.10
CA CYS A 242 2.58 41.55 36.88
C CYS A 242 4.00 41.14 36.51
N ALA A 243 4.27 39.83 36.49
CA ALA A 243 5.53 39.26 36.05
C ALA A 243 5.49 38.88 34.56
N PRO A 244 6.64 38.77 33.87
CA PRO A 244 6.68 38.17 32.53
C PRO A 244 6.18 36.72 32.57
N ALA A 245 5.52 36.28 31.51
CA ALA A 245 5.14 34.88 31.29
C ALA A 245 6.40 34.00 31.18
N ARG A 246 6.40 32.84 31.83
CA ARG A 246 7.53 31.90 31.82
C ARG A 246 7.04 30.49 31.59
N CYS A 247 7.86 29.69 30.90
CA CYS A 247 7.61 28.28 30.63
C CYS A 247 7.74 27.34 31.85
N ASP A 248 7.76 27.88 33.07
CA ASP A 248 8.02 27.15 34.31
C ASP A 248 7.36 27.81 35.55
N ASP A 249 6.29 28.58 35.34
CA ASP A 249 5.61 29.36 36.37
C ASP A 249 4.30 28.72 36.89
N GLY A 250 3.95 27.53 36.39
CA GLY A 250 2.78 26.76 36.81
C GLY A 250 1.46 27.26 36.23
N ARG A 251 1.49 28.12 35.20
CA ARG A 251 0.31 28.69 34.55
C ARG A 251 0.28 28.30 33.08
N LEU A 252 -0.87 28.49 32.44
CA LEU A 252 -1.00 28.38 30.99
C LEU A 252 -1.03 29.80 30.43
N ASN A 253 0.13 30.32 30.03
CA ASN A 253 0.25 31.69 29.55
C ASN A 253 1.28 31.83 28.41
N GLY A 254 1.39 33.04 27.86
CA GLY A 254 2.34 33.31 26.79
C GLY A 254 2.14 32.42 25.56
N ALA A 255 3.19 31.72 25.14
CA ALA A 255 3.22 30.89 23.94
C ALA A 255 2.84 29.41 24.18
N GLU A 256 2.52 29.04 25.41
CA GLU A 256 2.26 27.65 25.81
C GLU A 256 1.00 27.06 25.16
N SER A 257 1.00 25.75 24.98
CA SER A 257 -0.17 24.97 24.56
C SER A 257 -0.80 24.17 25.71
N ASP A 258 -0.02 23.84 26.74
CA ASP A 258 -0.45 23.31 28.04
C ASP A 258 0.46 23.93 29.13
N VAL A 259 0.07 23.83 30.40
CA VAL A 259 0.79 24.45 31.53
C VAL A 259 2.28 24.08 31.49
N ASP A 260 3.15 25.09 31.40
CA ASP A 260 4.61 24.99 31.35
C ASP A 260 5.20 24.26 30.11
N CYS A 261 4.44 24.11 29.01
CA CYS A 261 4.93 23.45 27.80
C CYS A 261 4.24 23.85 26.47
N GLY A 262 4.91 23.57 25.35
CA GLY A 262 4.42 23.82 23.99
C GLY A 262 4.77 25.21 23.43
N GLY A 263 4.59 25.37 22.12
CA GLY A 263 4.94 26.59 21.38
C GLY A 263 6.43 26.89 21.43
N GLN A 264 6.81 27.97 22.12
CA GLN A 264 8.22 28.35 22.29
C GLN A 264 8.87 27.72 23.54
N CYS A 265 8.09 26.99 24.34
CA CYS A 265 8.56 26.30 25.53
C CYS A 265 9.05 24.88 25.20
N VAL A 266 9.42 24.11 26.23
CA VAL A 266 9.74 22.68 26.05
C VAL A 266 8.51 21.94 25.53
N ALA A 267 8.72 20.93 24.68
CA ALA A 267 7.62 20.14 24.16
C ALA A 267 6.91 19.36 25.29
N CYS A 268 5.60 19.25 25.17
CA CYS A 268 4.70 18.60 26.10
C CYS A 268 4.78 17.07 26.00
N SER A 269 4.64 16.41 27.16
CA SER A 269 4.48 14.96 27.26
C SER A 269 3.11 14.47 26.77
N ASP A 270 2.97 13.17 26.54
CA ASP A 270 1.73 12.55 26.10
C ASP A 270 0.52 12.90 27.00
N GLY A 271 -0.65 13.13 26.37
CA GLY A 271 -1.92 13.49 26.99
C GLY A 271 -2.14 14.99 27.23
N LYS A 272 -1.07 15.80 27.17
CA LYS A 272 -1.09 17.26 27.30
C LYS A 272 -1.67 17.94 26.07
N ALA A 273 -2.22 19.14 26.23
CA ALA A 273 -2.79 19.93 25.16
C ALA A 273 -1.71 20.44 24.19
N CYS A 274 -2.05 20.46 22.90
CA CYS A 274 -1.16 20.90 21.82
C CYS A 274 -1.95 21.63 20.74
N ARG A 275 -1.30 22.56 20.04
CA ARG A 275 -1.78 23.24 18.83
C ARG A 275 -1.15 22.65 17.57
N GLY A 276 0.03 22.04 17.68
CA GLY A 276 0.71 21.37 16.57
C GLY A 276 1.68 20.29 17.02
N SER A 277 2.25 19.54 16.07
CA SER A 277 3.20 18.44 16.32
C SER A 277 4.45 18.88 17.08
N VAL A 278 4.94 20.11 16.83
CA VAL A 278 6.09 20.72 17.50
C VAL A 278 5.89 20.84 19.01
N ASP A 279 4.63 20.96 19.45
CA ASP A 279 4.30 21.09 20.86
C ASP A 279 4.46 19.76 21.61
N CYS A 280 4.67 18.63 20.93
CA CYS A 280 4.68 17.30 21.54
C CYS A 280 6.05 16.65 21.45
N VAL A 281 6.51 16.03 22.55
CA VAL A 281 7.76 15.26 22.56
C VAL A 281 7.71 14.11 21.54
N SER A 282 6.53 13.52 21.35
CA SER A 282 6.29 12.48 20.33
C SER A 282 6.27 13.02 18.90
N GLY A 283 6.12 14.33 18.70
CA GLY A 283 5.85 14.91 17.38
C GLY A 283 4.42 14.69 16.88
N VAL A 284 3.52 14.13 17.70
CA VAL A 284 2.14 13.79 17.29
C VAL A 284 1.13 14.55 18.12
N CYS A 285 0.43 15.49 17.48
CA CYS A 285 -0.69 16.22 18.06
C CYS A 285 -1.99 15.75 17.39
N THR A 286 -2.82 14.99 18.11
CA THR A 286 -4.08 14.46 17.59
C THR A 286 -5.23 14.93 18.47
N SER A 287 -6.26 15.50 17.86
CA SER A 287 -7.43 16.04 18.57
C SER A 287 -7.05 17.05 19.67
N GLY A 288 -6.03 17.88 19.40
CA GLY A 288 -5.53 18.89 20.34
C GLY A 288 -4.79 18.33 21.55
N ARG A 289 -4.37 17.06 21.53
CA ARG A 289 -3.57 16.42 22.58
C ARG A 289 -2.36 15.67 22.03
N CYS A 290 -1.26 15.69 22.77
CA CYS A 290 -0.08 14.92 22.45
C CYS A 290 -0.38 13.43 22.57
N ALA A 291 -0.21 12.68 21.49
CA ALA A 291 -0.38 11.24 21.48
C ALA A 291 0.97 10.55 21.75
N ALA A 292 0.92 9.36 22.36
CA ALA A 292 2.09 8.51 22.45
C ALA A 292 2.55 8.07 21.05
N PRO A 293 3.87 7.89 20.83
CA PRO A 293 4.41 7.43 19.55
C PRO A 293 3.85 6.05 19.18
N LEU A 294 3.42 5.88 17.93
CA LEU A 294 2.93 4.60 17.39
C LEU A 294 3.72 4.24 16.13
N CYS A 295 3.93 2.93 15.91
CA CYS A 295 4.56 2.40 14.70
C CYS A 295 3.72 2.54 13.41
N THR A 296 2.78 3.49 13.37
CA THR A 296 1.86 3.76 12.26
C THR A 296 1.39 5.22 12.26
N ASP A 297 2.09 6.13 12.95
CA ASP A 297 1.70 7.53 13.08
C ASP A 297 2.33 8.45 12.02
N GLY A 298 3.19 7.90 11.15
CA GLY A 298 3.81 8.61 10.04
C GLY A 298 4.97 9.51 10.48
N VAL A 299 5.45 9.40 11.71
CA VAL A 299 6.50 10.25 12.28
C VAL A 299 7.62 9.38 12.86
N LEU A 300 8.86 9.63 12.42
CA LEU A 300 10.04 8.97 13.01
C LEU A 300 10.23 9.38 14.48
N ASN A 301 9.69 8.57 15.40
CA ASN A 301 9.70 8.85 16.83
C ASN A 301 9.86 7.56 17.67
N GLY A 302 9.87 7.70 19.01
CA GLY A 302 9.93 6.55 19.90
C GLY A 302 11.17 5.65 19.69
N THR A 303 10.94 4.39 19.32
CA THR A 303 11.99 3.37 19.08
C THR A 303 12.20 3.05 17.60
N GLU A 304 11.64 3.87 16.72
CA GLU A 304 11.75 3.67 15.28
C GLU A 304 13.15 3.99 14.77
N THR A 305 13.59 3.26 13.75
CA THR A 305 14.86 3.52 13.05
C THR A 305 14.66 4.13 11.67
N ASP A 306 13.47 3.95 11.12
CA ASP A 306 12.89 4.70 10.00
C ASP A 306 11.39 4.85 10.27
N VAL A 307 10.71 5.75 9.56
CA VAL A 307 9.29 6.10 9.82
C VAL A 307 8.44 4.84 9.93
N ASP A 308 7.79 4.67 11.09
CA ASP A 308 6.87 3.57 11.42
C ASP A 308 7.49 2.16 11.47
N CYS A 309 8.82 2.01 11.53
CA CYS A 309 9.47 0.70 11.54
C CYS A 309 10.79 0.63 12.33
N GLY A 310 11.22 -0.60 12.66
CA GLY A 310 12.49 -0.87 13.34
C GLY A 310 12.35 -1.63 14.65
N GLU A 311 13.10 -1.23 15.69
CA GLU A 311 13.40 -2.03 16.88
C GLU A 311 12.19 -2.73 17.55
N ARG A 312 11.20 -1.98 18.04
CA ARG A 312 9.97 -2.52 18.65
C ARG A 312 8.75 -2.45 17.71
N CYS A 313 9.00 -2.06 16.47
CA CYS A 313 8.01 -1.94 15.42
C CYS A 313 8.16 -3.13 14.44
N PRO A 314 7.29 -3.27 13.45
CA PRO A 314 7.57 -4.16 12.32
C PRO A 314 8.92 -3.81 11.70
N GLY A 315 9.66 -4.82 11.24
CA GLY A 315 10.95 -4.60 10.60
C GLY A 315 10.81 -3.79 9.31
N CYS A 316 11.73 -2.85 9.10
CA CYS A 316 11.80 -1.99 7.94
C CYS A 316 12.01 -2.77 6.64
N GLY A 317 11.36 -2.31 5.58
CA GLY A 317 11.56 -2.76 4.21
C GLY A 317 12.94 -2.40 3.66
N LEU A 318 13.22 -2.84 2.44
CA LEU A 318 14.51 -2.58 1.80
C LEU A 318 14.72 -1.08 1.56
N ASN A 319 15.99 -0.65 1.60
CA ASN A 319 16.46 0.72 1.47
C ASN A 319 16.06 1.68 2.60
N GLN A 320 15.26 1.24 3.57
CA GLN A 320 14.90 2.03 4.76
C GLN A 320 16.03 2.07 5.78
N ALA A 321 16.02 3.10 6.63
CA ALA A 321 17.05 3.32 7.63
C ALA A 321 17.01 2.28 8.76
N CYS A 322 18.20 1.85 9.21
CA CYS A 322 18.35 0.87 10.27
C CYS A 322 19.60 1.11 11.10
N VAL A 323 19.63 0.56 12.32
CA VAL A 323 20.79 0.58 13.21
C VAL A 323 21.34 -0.83 13.43
N ARG A 324 20.47 -1.83 13.45
CA ARG A 324 20.77 -3.25 13.65
C ARG A 324 20.04 -4.09 12.62
N ASP A 325 20.57 -5.29 12.38
CA ASP A 325 19.95 -6.28 11.49
C ASP A 325 18.47 -6.54 11.84
N THR A 326 18.14 -6.61 13.13
CA THR A 326 16.76 -6.85 13.61
C THR A 326 15.77 -5.74 13.29
N ASP A 327 16.26 -4.56 12.95
CA ASP A 327 15.39 -3.44 12.58
C ASP A 327 14.84 -3.64 11.17
N CYS A 328 15.45 -4.53 10.37
CA CYS A 328 15.05 -4.82 9.01
C CYS A 328 14.22 -6.11 8.93
N ARG A 329 13.20 -6.12 8.07
CA ARG A 329 12.47 -7.34 7.71
C ARG A 329 13.38 -8.40 7.06
N SER A 330 14.43 -7.96 6.35
CA SER A 330 15.46 -8.81 5.77
C SER A 330 16.42 -9.41 6.80
N LEU A 331 16.39 -8.94 8.04
CA LEU A 331 17.39 -9.23 9.08
C LEU A 331 18.83 -8.85 8.66
N ALA A 332 18.98 -7.83 7.80
CA ALA A 332 20.28 -7.36 7.34
C ALA A 332 20.30 -5.83 7.20
N CYS A 333 21.11 -5.19 8.04
CA CYS A 333 21.37 -3.76 8.02
C CYS A 333 22.82 -3.51 7.56
N GLU A 334 22.99 -2.85 6.42
CA GLU A 334 24.30 -2.52 5.86
C GLU A 334 24.38 -1.04 5.52
N ALA A 335 25.48 -0.39 5.91
CA ALA A 335 25.65 1.05 5.73
C ALA A 335 24.45 1.91 6.23
N ARG A 336 23.80 1.46 7.31
CA ARG A 336 22.57 2.06 7.90
C ARG A 336 21.32 1.98 7.01
N SER A 337 21.29 1.04 6.06
CA SER A 337 20.15 0.79 5.19
C SER A 337 19.82 -0.71 5.17
N CYS A 338 18.53 -1.04 5.14
CA CYS A 338 18.07 -2.42 5.06
C CYS A 338 18.33 -3.00 3.67
N VAL A 339 19.06 -4.12 3.61
CA VAL A 339 19.44 -4.78 2.37
C VAL A 339 18.90 -6.21 2.31
N ALA A 340 18.74 -6.76 1.11
CA ALA A 340 18.42 -8.17 0.93
C ALA A 340 19.71 -8.99 0.86
N LEU A 341 19.70 -10.18 1.47
CA LEU A 341 20.80 -11.16 1.37
C LEU A 341 20.55 -12.14 0.23
N ALA A 342 21.56 -12.87 -0.22
CA ALA A 342 21.45 -13.68 -1.43
C ALA A 342 20.50 -14.89 -1.29
N SER A 343 20.31 -15.40 -0.07
CA SER A 343 19.48 -16.58 0.17
C SER A 343 18.96 -16.68 1.60
N CYS A 344 17.98 -17.55 1.83
CA CYS A 344 17.52 -17.89 3.18
C CYS A 344 18.65 -18.46 4.04
N ARG A 345 19.66 -19.09 3.42
CA ARG A 345 20.83 -19.61 4.11
C ARG A 345 21.69 -18.50 4.67
N GLU A 346 21.95 -17.45 3.90
CA GLU A 346 22.70 -16.29 4.39
C GLU A 346 21.97 -15.58 5.52
N ILE A 347 20.65 -15.43 5.40
CA ILE A 347 19.80 -14.92 6.48
C ILE A 347 19.95 -15.80 7.72
N HIS A 348 19.86 -17.13 7.58
CA HIS A 348 19.99 -18.08 8.67
C HIS A 348 21.36 -17.99 9.37
N LEU A 349 22.45 -17.86 8.60
CA LEU A 349 23.80 -17.75 9.13
C LEU A 349 24.05 -16.40 9.84
N ARG A 350 23.51 -15.30 9.30
CA ARG A 350 23.69 -13.96 9.87
C ARG A 350 22.82 -13.72 11.10
N ALA A 351 21.54 -14.07 11.00
CA ALA A 351 20.57 -13.85 12.07
C ALA A 351 20.58 -14.98 13.13
N ALA A 352 21.20 -16.12 12.84
CA ALA A 352 21.24 -17.30 13.70
C ALA A 352 19.83 -17.65 14.24
N GLN A 353 19.69 -17.79 15.56
CA GLN A 353 18.44 -18.15 16.24
C GLN A 353 17.33 -17.09 16.16
N ARG A 354 17.59 -15.92 15.56
CA ARG A 354 16.59 -14.85 15.40
C ARG A 354 15.73 -15.05 14.15
N ALA A 355 16.24 -15.75 13.14
CA ALA A 355 15.46 -16.07 11.95
C ALA A 355 14.52 -17.25 12.24
N SER A 356 13.23 -17.04 12.04
CA SER A 356 12.18 -18.07 12.13
C SER A 356 11.66 -18.44 10.75
N ASP A 357 10.92 -19.56 10.65
CA ASP A 357 10.23 -19.92 9.42
C ASP A 357 9.28 -18.79 9.00
N GLY A 358 9.37 -18.33 7.75
CA GLY A 358 8.65 -17.14 7.33
C GLY A 358 9.04 -16.67 5.95
N ARG A 359 8.51 -15.52 5.53
CA ARG A 359 8.83 -14.92 4.23
C ARG A 359 9.84 -13.79 4.39
N TYR A 360 10.90 -13.85 3.61
CA TYR A 360 11.99 -12.89 3.63
C TYR A 360 12.31 -12.39 2.22
N PRO A 361 12.71 -11.13 2.08
CA PRO A 361 13.32 -10.65 0.85
C PRO A 361 14.72 -11.27 0.69
N ILE A 362 15.01 -11.76 -0.51
CA ILE A 362 16.33 -12.25 -0.92
C ILE A 362 16.73 -11.63 -2.26
N ASP A 363 18.02 -11.54 -2.51
CA ASP A 363 18.61 -11.00 -3.74
C ASP A 363 19.74 -11.90 -4.25
N PRO A 364 19.43 -13.02 -4.92
CA PRO A 364 20.42 -14.04 -5.28
C PRO A 364 21.55 -13.55 -6.18
N ASP A 365 21.32 -12.54 -7.01
CA ASP A 365 22.33 -11.93 -7.88
C ASP A 365 22.92 -10.62 -7.34
N GLY A 366 22.43 -10.12 -6.20
CA GLY A 366 22.91 -8.90 -5.57
C GLY A 366 22.75 -7.70 -6.50
N ALA A 367 23.84 -6.95 -6.72
CA ALA A 367 23.85 -5.81 -7.66
C ALA A 367 23.74 -6.22 -9.16
N GLY A 368 23.30 -7.44 -9.47
CA GLY A 368 23.18 -8.03 -10.80
C GLY A 368 22.11 -7.41 -11.71
N GLY A 369 21.38 -6.40 -11.22
CA GLY A 369 20.42 -5.61 -12.00
C GLY A 369 18.98 -6.12 -11.94
N HIS A 370 18.70 -7.11 -11.09
CA HIS A 370 17.33 -7.53 -10.77
C HIS A 370 16.92 -7.06 -9.37
N GLU A 371 15.63 -6.76 -9.21
CA GLU A 371 15.10 -6.38 -7.90
C GLU A 371 15.02 -7.60 -6.97
N PRO A 372 15.25 -7.40 -5.66
CA PRO A 372 15.06 -8.43 -4.65
C PRO A 372 13.64 -9.01 -4.66
N VAL A 373 13.50 -10.29 -4.30
CA VAL A 373 12.22 -10.99 -4.28
C VAL A 373 11.88 -11.55 -2.92
N GLU A 374 10.59 -11.67 -2.63
CA GLU A 374 10.13 -12.31 -1.41
C GLU A 374 9.92 -13.82 -1.61
N THR A 375 10.61 -14.63 -0.80
CA THR A 375 10.41 -16.08 -0.77
C THR A 375 10.23 -16.61 0.64
N ARG A 376 9.66 -17.82 0.75
CA ARG A 376 9.52 -18.54 2.02
C ARG A 376 10.86 -19.20 2.38
N CYS A 377 11.30 -18.96 3.61
CA CYS A 377 12.44 -19.60 4.23
C CYS A 377 12.01 -20.59 5.32
N LEU A 378 12.59 -21.79 5.33
CA LEU A 378 12.52 -22.68 6.49
C LEU A 378 13.84 -22.61 7.26
N MET A 379 13.78 -22.02 8.45
CA MET A 379 14.90 -21.77 9.37
C MET A 379 14.98 -22.82 10.49
N SER A 380 13.90 -23.56 10.75
CA SER A 380 13.80 -24.50 11.88
C SER A 380 14.09 -25.96 11.51
N PHE A 381 13.90 -26.34 10.24
CA PHE A 381 13.98 -27.74 9.80
C PHE A 381 15.36 -28.11 9.24
N ALA A 382 15.86 -29.29 9.63
CA ALA A 382 17.08 -29.91 9.11
C ALA A 382 18.30 -28.97 9.02
N GLY A 383 18.49 -28.10 10.01
CA GLY A 383 19.60 -27.13 10.05
C GLY A 383 19.28 -25.75 9.46
N GLY A 384 18.05 -25.51 8.99
CA GLY A 384 17.56 -24.19 8.57
C GLY A 384 18.17 -23.67 7.26
N GLY A 385 17.76 -22.47 6.85
CA GLY A 385 18.28 -21.81 5.66
C GLY A 385 17.74 -22.30 4.32
N TRP A 386 16.64 -23.07 4.31
CA TRP A 386 16.04 -23.57 3.07
C TRP A 386 15.29 -22.47 2.33
N THR A 387 15.57 -22.29 1.04
CA THR A 387 14.95 -21.27 0.19
C THR A 387 13.89 -21.90 -0.71
N LEU A 388 12.62 -21.49 -0.59
CA LEU A 388 11.57 -21.97 -1.50
C LEU A 388 11.85 -21.46 -2.91
N VAL A 389 11.99 -22.36 -3.87
CA VAL A 389 12.19 -22.00 -5.29
C VAL A 389 10.96 -22.30 -6.13
N GLN A 390 10.11 -23.23 -5.70
CA GLN A 390 8.86 -23.53 -6.38
C GLN A 390 7.82 -24.16 -5.44
N ARG A 391 6.54 -23.77 -5.60
CA ARG A 391 5.38 -24.42 -5.01
C ARG A 391 4.34 -24.68 -6.09
N THR A 392 3.86 -25.91 -6.17
CA THR A 392 2.70 -26.31 -6.96
C THR A 392 1.55 -26.68 -6.03
N VAL A 393 0.32 -26.35 -6.42
CA VAL A 393 -0.88 -26.60 -5.61
C VAL A 393 -1.99 -27.24 -6.44
N TRP A 394 -2.83 -28.03 -5.80
CA TRP A 394 -4.00 -28.64 -6.42
C TRP A 394 -5.16 -27.63 -6.52
N SER A 395 -4.91 -26.55 -7.27
CA SER A 395 -5.91 -25.55 -7.63
C SER A 395 -5.59 -25.08 -9.05
N PRO A 396 -6.47 -25.34 -10.05
CA PRO A 396 -6.22 -24.96 -11.43
C PRO A 396 -5.89 -23.47 -11.59
N GLY A 397 -6.58 -22.60 -10.85
CA GLY A 397 -6.37 -21.14 -10.89
C GLY A 397 -5.05 -20.71 -10.26
N GLU A 398 -4.69 -21.28 -9.11
CA GLU A 398 -3.45 -20.89 -8.42
C GLU A 398 -2.20 -21.49 -9.07
N THR A 399 -2.31 -22.63 -9.76
CA THR A 399 -1.19 -23.26 -10.48
C THR A 399 -1.06 -22.75 -11.92
N ALA A 400 -2.13 -22.22 -12.51
CA ALA A 400 -2.12 -21.69 -13.87
C ALA A 400 -0.95 -20.74 -14.20
N PRO A 401 -0.54 -19.80 -13.32
CA PRO A 401 0.54 -18.86 -13.59
C PRO A 401 1.91 -19.52 -13.79
N LEU A 402 2.11 -20.75 -13.30
CA LEU A 402 3.38 -21.48 -13.46
C LEU A 402 3.61 -21.94 -14.90
N ARG A 403 2.54 -21.98 -15.72
CA ARG A 403 2.53 -22.41 -17.14
C ARG A 403 3.14 -21.34 -18.03
N THR A 404 4.46 -21.28 -18.06
CA THR A 404 5.23 -20.25 -18.76
C THR A 404 6.25 -20.86 -19.71
N GLY A 405 6.53 -20.25 -20.88
CA GLY A 405 7.67 -20.60 -21.74
C GLY A 405 9.03 -20.66 -21.02
N TYR A 406 10.07 -21.27 -21.62
CA TYR A 406 11.38 -21.42 -20.97
C TYR A 406 12.01 -20.07 -20.67
N SER A 407 11.89 -19.11 -21.59
CA SER A 407 12.35 -17.73 -21.36
C SER A 407 11.72 -17.14 -20.10
N ALA A 408 10.40 -17.24 -19.95
CA ALA A 408 9.69 -16.72 -18.78
C ALA A 408 9.96 -17.53 -17.51
N PHE A 409 10.17 -18.84 -17.61
CA PHE A 409 10.69 -19.64 -16.50
C PHE A 409 12.05 -19.15 -16.03
N TRP A 410 12.95 -18.91 -16.99
CA TRP A 410 14.32 -18.55 -16.72
C TRP A 410 14.44 -17.17 -16.09
N SER A 411 13.65 -16.21 -16.58
CA SER A 411 13.79 -14.79 -16.24
C SER A 411 12.81 -14.25 -15.21
N THR A 412 11.68 -14.92 -14.98
CA THR A 412 10.53 -14.29 -14.34
C THR A 412 10.07 -15.08 -13.11
N ALA A 413 9.87 -14.35 -12.00
CA ALA A 413 9.23 -14.88 -10.81
C ALA A 413 7.72 -15.02 -11.05
N VAL A 414 7.09 -16.03 -10.47
CA VAL A 414 5.66 -16.28 -10.60
C VAL A 414 5.04 -16.34 -9.21
N GLY A 415 3.93 -15.61 -9.05
CA GLY A 415 3.12 -15.62 -7.83
C GLY A 415 3.81 -15.00 -6.62
N ALA A 416 3.11 -15.06 -5.48
CA ALA A 416 3.68 -14.73 -4.18
C ALA A 416 3.90 -16.03 -3.41
N SER A 417 4.91 -16.09 -2.55
CA SER A 417 5.24 -17.26 -1.70
C SER A 417 4.24 -17.46 -0.55
N LEU A 418 2.96 -17.23 -0.80
CA LEU A 418 1.84 -17.41 0.12
C LEU A 418 1.35 -18.86 0.08
N ASP A 419 1.02 -19.41 1.24
CA ASP A 419 0.53 -20.78 1.38
C ASP A 419 -0.73 -21.00 0.52
N GLY A 420 -0.81 -22.15 -0.15
CA GLY A 420 -1.93 -22.49 -1.04
C GLY A 420 -1.88 -21.83 -2.43
N ARG A 421 -0.86 -21.03 -2.75
CA ARG A 421 -0.69 -20.41 -4.08
C ARG A 421 0.46 -21.03 -4.87
N GLY A 422 0.34 -21.05 -6.19
CA GLY A 422 1.47 -21.39 -7.07
C GLY A 422 2.55 -20.31 -6.97
N PHE A 423 3.81 -20.73 -6.82
CA PHE A 423 4.95 -19.83 -6.68
C PHE A 423 6.18 -20.38 -7.38
N ARG A 424 7.00 -19.52 -7.99
CA ARG A 424 8.29 -19.93 -8.56
C ARG A 424 9.27 -18.75 -8.64
N LEU A 425 10.51 -18.98 -8.22
CA LEU A 425 11.62 -18.07 -8.50
C LEU A 425 12.17 -18.25 -9.93
N PRO A 426 12.71 -17.20 -10.57
CA PRO A 426 13.41 -17.31 -11.85
C PRO A 426 14.41 -18.47 -11.85
N GLY A 427 14.32 -19.34 -12.85
CA GLY A 427 15.20 -20.51 -12.97
C GLY A 427 16.69 -20.15 -12.96
N ARG A 428 17.05 -18.95 -13.46
CA ARG A 428 18.43 -18.45 -13.44
C ARG A 428 19.05 -18.33 -12.04
N TRP A 429 18.23 -18.19 -11.00
CA TRP A 429 18.69 -18.03 -9.62
C TRP A 429 18.87 -19.34 -8.88
N TRP A 430 18.27 -20.43 -9.35
CA TRP A 430 18.35 -21.73 -8.68
C TRP A 430 19.80 -22.26 -8.51
N PRO A 431 20.77 -22.04 -9.45
CA PRO A 431 22.16 -22.39 -9.20
C PRO A 431 22.83 -21.50 -8.14
N LEU A 432 22.39 -20.25 -8.00
CA LEU A 432 22.92 -19.30 -7.02
C LEU A 432 22.44 -19.65 -5.60
N LEU A 433 21.26 -20.27 -5.50
CA LEU A 433 20.64 -20.67 -4.24
C LEU A 433 21.09 -22.05 -3.75
N GLY A 434 21.52 -22.95 -4.64
CA GLY A 434 21.88 -24.34 -4.31
C GLY A 434 23.39 -24.58 -4.11
N VAL A 435 24.09 -23.66 -3.46
CA VAL A 435 25.57 -23.67 -3.33
C VAL A 435 26.09 -24.92 -2.61
N GLU A 436 25.27 -25.60 -1.80
CA GLU A 436 25.65 -26.83 -1.07
C GLU A 436 25.00 -28.10 -1.58
N THR A 437 24.37 -28.06 -2.75
CA THR A 437 23.74 -29.23 -3.39
C THR A 437 22.56 -29.80 -2.61
N GLU A 438 22.02 -29.15 -1.57
CA GLU A 438 20.96 -29.73 -0.75
C GLU A 438 19.56 -29.38 -1.27
N HIS A 439 18.70 -30.39 -1.27
CA HIS A 439 17.33 -30.34 -1.78
C HIS A 439 16.38 -30.73 -0.68
N LEU A 440 15.27 -30.00 -0.58
CA LEU A 440 14.16 -30.37 0.28
C LEU A 440 12.86 -30.33 -0.52
N VAL A 441 12.14 -31.44 -0.51
CA VAL A 441 10.80 -31.57 -1.05
C VAL A 441 9.82 -31.71 0.11
N VAL A 442 8.79 -30.86 0.12
CA VAL A 442 7.71 -30.93 1.10
C VAL A 442 6.42 -31.30 0.39
N HIS A 443 5.84 -32.45 0.75
CA HIS A 443 4.59 -32.95 0.17
C HIS A 443 3.44 -32.85 1.15
N ARG A 444 2.28 -32.39 0.67
CA ARG A 444 1.03 -32.43 1.39
C ARG A 444 0.05 -33.36 0.69
N ALA A 445 -0.33 -34.45 1.35
CA ALA A 445 -1.33 -35.38 0.80
C ALA A 445 -2.73 -34.77 0.86
N ARG A 446 -3.53 -34.94 -0.18
CA ARG A 446 -4.91 -34.46 -0.25
C ARG A 446 -5.85 -35.43 0.46
N THR A 447 -6.88 -34.90 1.09
CA THR A 447 -7.92 -35.70 1.76
C THR A 447 -9.18 -35.76 0.90
N VAL A 448 -9.98 -36.82 1.07
CA VAL A 448 -11.31 -36.93 0.44
C VAL A 448 -12.29 -35.89 0.97
N GLN A 449 -12.06 -35.37 2.18
CA GLN A 449 -12.90 -34.34 2.80
C GLN A 449 -12.58 -32.92 2.30
N GLY A 450 -11.51 -32.75 1.50
CA GLY A 450 -11.00 -31.46 1.06
C GLY A 450 -9.85 -30.94 1.95
N GLY A 451 -8.91 -30.22 1.33
CA GLY A 451 -7.66 -29.80 1.96
C GLY A 451 -6.60 -30.90 1.99
N GLY A 452 -5.53 -30.68 2.78
CA GLY A 452 -4.40 -31.60 2.87
C GLY A 452 -4.00 -31.98 4.30
N CYS A 453 -3.36 -33.14 4.44
CA CYS A 453 -2.77 -33.64 5.70
C CYS A 453 -1.61 -32.75 6.20
N GLU A 454 -1.00 -33.10 7.33
CA GLU A 454 0.26 -32.47 7.71
C GLU A 454 1.37 -32.76 6.67
N PRO A 455 2.31 -31.82 6.43
CA PRO A 455 3.34 -31.97 5.40
C PRO A 455 4.38 -33.04 5.77
N LEU A 456 4.86 -33.79 4.77
CA LEU A 456 5.96 -34.74 4.83
C LEU A 456 7.21 -34.14 4.17
N TYR A 457 8.39 -34.36 4.74
CA TYR A 457 9.65 -33.71 4.37
C TYR A 457 10.69 -34.71 3.86
N TYR A 458 11.21 -34.51 2.66
CA TYR A 458 12.17 -35.39 2.02
C TYR A 458 13.43 -34.62 1.63
N THR A 459 14.59 -35.07 2.09
CA THR A 459 15.89 -34.43 1.83
C THR A 459 16.72 -35.24 0.84
N GLY A 460 17.58 -34.56 0.09
CA GLY A 460 18.60 -35.18 -0.75
C GLY A 460 19.72 -34.21 -1.10
N GLU A 461 20.85 -34.71 -1.58
CA GLU A 461 21.99 -33.93 -2.05
C GLU A 461 22.13 -34.09 -3.56
N GLY A 462 22.58 -33.09 -4.33
CA GLY A 462 22.76 -33.08 -5.79
C GLY A 462 22.98 -31.68 -6.39
N LEU A 463 23.75 -31.57 -7.48
CA LEU A 463 24.09 -30.29 -8.10
C LEU A 463 23.05 -29.83 -9.12
N TRP A 464 22.43 -28.68 -8.92
CA TRP A 464 21.57 -28.07 -9.95
C TRP A 464 22.41 -27.36 -11.04
N ARG A 465 22.10 -27.59 -12.31
CA ARG A 465 22.71 -26.89 -13.46
C ARG A 465 21.66 -26.48 -14.47
N ALA A 466 21.70 -25.23 -14.91
CA ALA A 466 20.98 -24.80 -16.10
C ALA A 466 21.90 -24.11 -17.11
N PRO A 467 22.26 -24.77 -18.21
CA PRO A 467 22.94 -24.09 -19.31
C PRO A 467 22.03 -23.03 -19.95
N ALA A 468 22.61 -21.88 -20.32
CA ALA A 468 21.94 -20.78 -21.01
C ALA A 468 21.33 -21.14 -22.39
N ALA A 469 21.59 -22.36 -22.89
CA ALA A 469 21.17 -22.86 -24.20
C ALA A 469 19.94 -23.79 -24.13
N GLY A 470 19.00 -23.53 -23.19
CA GLY A 470 17.66 -24.13 -23.22
C GLY A 470 17.42 -25.31 -22.26
N GLY A 471 18.35 -25.67 -21.37
CA GLY A 471 18.18 -26.84 -20.48
C GLY A 471 18.31 -26.52 -19.00
N ALA A 472 17.71 -27.34 -18.13
CA ALA A 472 18.00 -27.40 -16.70
C ALA A 472 17.99 -28.87 -16.22
N ARG A 473 19.03 -29.28 -15.48
CA ARG A 473 19.23 -30.65 -14.98
C ARG A 473 19.83 -30.66 -13.58
N VAL A 474 19.58 -31.73 -12.82
CA VAL A 474 20.27 -32.02 -11.55
C VAL A 474 21.29 -33.12 -11.80
N GLU A 475 22.56 -32.85 -11.52
CA GLU A 475 23.66 -33.80 -11.64
C GLU A 475 24.07 -34.34 -10.27
N ARG A 476 24.53 -35.60 -10.19
CA ARG A 476 25.20 -36.17 -9.00
C ARG A 476 24.34 -36.20 -7.71
N LEU A 477 23.05 -36.52 -7.83
CA LEU A 477 22.18 -36.63 -6.67
C LEU A 477 22.59 -37.82 -5.76
N VAL A 478 22.97 -37.57 -4.51
CA VAL A 478 23.27 -38.55 -3.46
C VAL A 478 22.15 -38.48 -2.41
N GLN A 479 21.43 -39.58 -2.18
CA GLN A 479 20.21 -39.62 -1.39
C GLN A 479 20.47 -40.13 0.04
N GLU A 480 19.94 -39.44 1.06
CA GLU A 480 19.89 -39.96 2.44
C GLU A 480 18.60 -40.78 2.70
N VAL A 481 17.51 -40.47 1.99
CA VAL A 481 16.23 -41.21 1.97
C VAL A 481 15.82 -41.41 0.51
N PRO A 482 15.32 -42.58 0.08
CA PRO A 482 15.00 -42.82 -1.33
C PRO A 482 13.96 -41.83 -1.85
N ILE A 483 14.38 -40.95 -2.76
CA ILE A 483 13.48 -40.01 -3.45
C ILE A 483 12.74 -40.75 -4.61
N HIS A 484 12.91 -42.06 -4.71
CA HIS A 484 12.34 -42.91 -5.75
C HIS A 484 12.25 -44.37 -5.27
N ASN A 485 11.31 -45.15 -5.82
CA ASN A 485 11.11 -46.58 -5.51
C ASN A 485 11.91 -47.51 -6.45
N ALA A 486 12.88 -47.01 -7.22
CA ALA A 486 13.73 -47.87 -8.05
C ALA A 486 14.97 -48.31 -7.28
N ALA A 487 15.40 -49.56 -7.50
CA ALA A 487 16.71 -50.00 -7.01
C ALA A 487 17.80 -49.09 -7.62
N PRO A 488 18.84 -48.69 -6.87
CA PRO A 488 19.88 -47.76 -7.32
C PRO A 488 20.59 -48.18 -8.62
N ASP A 489 20.43 -49.45 -9.02
CA ASP A 489 21.13 -50.09 -10.12
C ASP A 489 20.27 -50.20 -11.40
N ALA A 490 18.98 -49.81 -11.36
CA ALA A 490 18.02 -50.08 -12.43
C ALA A 490 17.92 -48.99 -13.50
N VAL A 491 18.22 -47.72 -13.18
CA VAL A 491 18.20 -46.59 -14.12
C VAL A 491 19.29 -45.59 -13.71
N PRO A 492 20.17 -45.12 -14.63
CA PRO A 492 21.17 -44.10 -14.29
C PRO A 492 20.50 -42.81 -13.82
N LEU A 493 20.91 -42.25 -12.68
CA LEU A 493 20.38 -40.99 -12.12
C LEU A 493 20.38 -39.82 -13.14
N GLN A 494 21.32 -39.83 -14.10
CA GLN A 494 21.41 -38.83 -15.17
C GLN A 494 20.31 -38.95 -16.24
N ALA A 495 19.59 -40.08 -16.30
CA ALA A 495 18.46 -40.33 -17.19
C ALA A 495 17.11 -39.99 -16.55
N LEU A 496 17.09 -39.53 -15.29
CA LEU A 496 15.87 -39.17 -14.55
C LEU A 496 15.55 -37.67 -14.63
N PHE A 497 16.50 -36.85 -15.10
CA PHE A 497 16.40 -35.41 -15.26
C PHE A 497 16.72 -35.04 -16.71
N SER A 498 15.85 -34.27 -17.38
CA SER A 498 16.05 -33.93 -18.81
C SER A 498 17.38 -33.20 -19.04
N ALA A 499 18.14 -33.66 -20.04
CA ALA A 499 19.38 -33.02 -20.48
C ALA A 499 19.21 -32.19 -21.77
N ASN A 500 18.02 -32.20 -22.38
CA ASN A 500 17.72 -31.48 -23.62
C ASN A 500 16.60 -30.44 -23.41
N ASP A 501 16.65 -29.41 -24.25
CA ASP A 501 15.73 -28.28 -24.27
C ASP A 501 14.29 -28.72 -24.59
N ASP A 502 13.51 -28.93 -23.54
CA ASP A 502 12.07 -29.21 -23.63
C ASP A 502 11.29 -28.08 -22.93
N GLY A 503 11.69 -26.84 -23.20
CA GLY A 503 11.01 -25.65 -22.74
C GLY A 503 9.49 -25.67 -23.03
N PRO A 504 8.66 -24.94 -22.26
CA PRO A 504 7.19 -24.93 -22.43
C PRO A 504 6.64 -24.38 -23.76
N GLY A 505 7.49 -24.13 -24.76
CA GLY A 505 7.09 -23.89 -26.15
C GLY A 505 6.90 -25.17 -26.99
N ALA A 506 7.21 -26.35 -26.45
CA ALA A 506 6.93 -27.62 -27.11
C ALA A 506 5.44 -28.01 -26.97
N GLY A 507 4.82 -28.43 -28.08
CA GLY A 507 3.62 -29.27 -28.03
C GLY A 507 3.96 -30.57 -27.30
N TYR A 508 2.98 -31.15 -26.58
CA TYR A 508 3.10 -32.38 -25.78
C TYR A 508 4.35 -33.22 -26.07
N LEU A 509 5.22 -33.42 -25.08
CA LEU A 509 6.34 -34.35 -25.21
C LEU A 509 5.83 -35.74 -25.60
N GLU A 510 6.26 -36.23 -26.78
CA GLU A 510 6.11 -37.64 -27.16
C GLU A 510 7.25 -38.52 -26.57
N SER A 511 8.09 -37.99 -25.67
CA SER A 511 9.20 -38.74 -25.05
C SER A 511 9.08 -38.86 -23.51
N PRO A 512 8.95 -40.08 -22.96
CA PRO A 512 8.61 -40.37 -21.56
C PRO A 512 9.75 -40.30 -20.51
N SER A 513 10.91 -39.69 -20.79
CA SER A 513 12.12 -39.90 -19.94
C SER A 513 12.67 -38.65 -19.21
N SER A 514 11.88 -37.58 -19.11
CA SER A 514 12.39 -36.26 -18.69
C SER A 514 11.69 -35.73 -17.42
N GLY A 515 12.16 -36.14 -16.23
CA GLY A 515 11.60 -35.73 -14.94
C GLY A 515 12.14 -34.39 -14.45
N VAL A 516 11.35 -33.33 -14.56
CA VAL A 516 11.61 -32.03 -13.92
C VAL A 516 10.26 -31.34 -13.64
N PRO A 517 10.15 -30.47 -12.62
CA PRO A 517 8.88 -29.97 -12.12
C PRO A 517 8.30 -28.84 -13.02
N TRP A 518 8.28 -29.05 -14.34
CA TRP A 518 7.73 -28.11 -15.30
C TRP A 518 6.20 -28.15 -15.32
N THR A 519 5.62 -27.07 -15.81
CA THR A 519 4.25 -27.07 -16.32
C THR A 519 4.29 -26.69 -17.80
N TYR A 520 3.60 -27.45 -18.66
CA TYR A 520 3.66 -27.32 -20.12
C TYR A 520 2.51 -26.44 -20.64
N ALA A 521 2.76 -25.64 -21.69
CA ALA A 521 1.77 -24.70 -22.22
C ALA A 521 0.56 -25.38 -22.89
N GLN A 522 0.71 -26.62 -23.37
CA GLN A 522 -0.31 -27.35 -24.14
C GLN A 522 -0.81 -28.63 -23.42
N GLY A 523 -0.37 -28.89 -22.17
CA GLY A 523 -0.59 -30.14 -21.43
C GLY A 523 -1.61 -30.09 -20.29
N CYS A 524 -2.13 -31.27 -19.88
CA CYS A 524 -3.23 -31.47 -18.92
C CYS A 524 -3.15 -30.65 -17.62
N GLN A 525 -4.35 -30.24 -17.15
CA GLN A 525 -4.61 -29.07 -16.30
C GLN A 525 -4.29 -29.18 -14.80
N THR A 526 -3.87 -30.29 -14.22
CA THR A 526 -3.74 -30.37 -12.73
C THR A 526 -2.78 -31.41 -12.16
N CYS A 527 -2.07 -32.22 -12.94
CA CYS A 527 -1.15 -33.17 -12.34
C CYS A 527 0.23 -32.50 -12.15
N PRO A 528 0.91 -32.55 -10.98
CA PRO A 528 2.33 -32.88 -11.05
C PRO A 528 2.40 -34.13 -11.93
N VAL A 529 3.03 -34.08 -13.10
CA VAL A 529 2.82 -35.10 -14.15
C VAL A 529 3.05 -36.50 -13.58
N PHE A 530 1.97 -37.26 -13.46
CA PHE A 530 1.93 -38.71 -13.28
C PHE A 530 0.74 -39.22 -14.09
N ALA A 531 0.98 -39.55 -15.37
CA ALA A 531 -0.06 -40.10 -16.21
C ALA A 531 -0.08 -41.63 -16.09
N GLY A 532 -1.24 -42.18 -15.78
CA GLY A 532 -1.51 -43.61 -15.84
C GLY A 532 -1.79 -44.13 -17.24
N GLU A 533 -1.87 -45.46 -17.31
CA GLU A 533 -2.29 -46.40 -18.38
C GLU A 533 -1.92 -46.16 -19.85
N TYR A 534 -1.19 -45.10 -20.23
CA TYR A 534 -0.78 -44.89 -21.63
C TYR A 534 0.69 -45.24 -21.93
N PHE A 535 1.53 -45.52 -20.91
CA PHE A 535 2.96 -45.77 -21.10
C PHE A 535 3.40 -47.10 -20.47
N ALA A 536 4.13 -47.90 -21.25
CA ALA A 536 4.55 -49.26 -20.89
C ALA A 536 5.80 -49.33 -19.98
N GLU A 537 6.36 -48.20 -19.53
CA GLU A 537 7.62 -48.18 -18.76
C GLU A 537 7.64 -47.13 -17.62
N PRO A 538 8.46 -47.32 -16.56
CA PRO A 538 8.37 -46.59 -15.29
C PRO A 538 9.06 -45.22 -15.31
N HIS A 539 8.45 -44.22 -14.65
CA HIS A 539 8.92 -42.83 -14.62
C HIS A 539 9.29 -42.37 -13.19
N PRO A 540 10.24 -41.44 -13.01
CA PRO A 540 10.67 -40.95 -11.71
C PRO A 540 9.73 -39.86 -11.20
N MET A 541 8.84 -40.24 -10.29
CA MET A 541 8.68 -39.60 -8.98
C MET A 541 7.83 -40.60 -8.18
N ALA A 542 8.38 -41.15 -7.11
CA ALA A 542 7.64 -42.14 -6.32
C ALA A 542 6.45 -41.48 -5.62
N SER A 543 5.44 -42.29 -5.29
CA SER A 543 4.51 -41.97 -4.20
C SER A 543 5.34 -41.90 -2.91
N TYR A 544 5.94 -40.75 -2.60
CA TYR A 544 6.75 -40.55 -1.39
C TYR A 544 5.97 -40.85 -0.11
N LEU A 545 4.65 -40.80 -0.22
CA LEU A 545 3.68 -41.06 0.83
C LEU A 545 3.70 -42.53 1.30
N THR A 546 4.32 -43.45 0.55
CA THR A 546 4.55 -44.84 1.00
C THR A 546 5.85 -45.01 1.80
N THR A 547 6.71 -43.98 1.85
CA THR A 547 7.96 -43.95 2.60
C THR A 547 7.88 -42.98 3.78
N ASN A 548 8.59 -43.30 4.86
CA ASN A 548 8.68 -42.37 5.99
C ASN A 548 9.49 -41.14 5.59
N ASP A 549 9.05 -39.97 6.07
CA ASP A 549 9.75 -38.71 5.86
C ASP A 549 11.06 -38.64 6.68
N ALA A 550 11.84 -37.56 6.51
CA ALA A 550 13.07 -37.32 7.25
C ALA A 550 12.87 -37.19 8.77
N ARG A 551 11.62 -37.12 9.26
CA ARG A 551 11.24 -37.16 10.68
C ARG A 551 10.73 -38.53 11.12
N GLY A 552 10.78 -39.54 10.25
CA GLY A 552 10.28 -40.89 10.50
C GLY A 552 8.76 -41.03 10.46
N ARG A 553 8.02 -40.02 9.97
CA ARG A 553 6.55 -40.03 9.92
C ARG A 553 6.06 -40.65 8.62
N SER A 554 5.01 -41.44 8.73
CA SER A 554 4.31 -42.04 7.58
C SER A 554 3.10 -41.20 7.15
N LEU A 555 2.55 -41.46 5.96
CA LEU A 555 1.26 -40.89 5.52
C LEU A 555 0.15 -41.10 6.56
N ALA A 556 0.04 -42.30 7.13
CA ALA A 556 -0.96 -42.59 8.16
C ALA A 556 -0.78 -41.70 9.40
N THR A 557 0.47 -41.39 9.77
CA THR A 557 0.77 -40.54 10.92
C THR A 557 0.39 -39.08 10.68
N VAL A 558 0.61 -38.56 9.47
CA VAL A 558 0.33 -37.13 9.16
C VAL A 558 -1.12 -36.86 8.79
N CYS A 559 -1.86 -37.88 8.34
CA CYS A 559 -3.28 -37.75 8.03
C CYS A 559 -4.19 -38.09 9.23
N GLY A 560 -3.71 -38.85 10.21
CA GLY A 560 -4.51 -39.25 11.38
C GLY A 560 -5.78 -39.98 10.95
N ASP A 561 -6.95 -39.45 11.33
CA ASP A 561 -8.26 -39.99 10.95
C ASP A 561 -8.75 -39.51 9.57
N ALA A 562 -8.05 -38.55 8.95
CA ALA A 562 -8.40 -38.06 7.62
C ALA A 562 -8.05 -39.13 6.58
N THR A 563 -8.99 -39.40 5.68
CA THR A 563 -8.78 -40.39 4.62
C THR A 563 -8.07 -39.71 3.46
N PRO A 564 -6.79 -40.07 3.17
CA PRO A 564 -6.11 -39.57 2.00
C PRO A 564 -6.86 -40.03 0.76
N VAL A 565 -6.83 -39.23 -0.32
CA VAL A 565 -7.35 -39.69 -1.61
C VAL A 565 -6.49 -40.87 -2.07
N GLY A 566 -7.03 -42.09 -1.97
CA GLY A 566 -6.23 -43.32 -2.04
C GLY A 566 -5.54 -43.56 -3.38
N THR A 567 -6.26 -43.35 -4.49
CA THR A 567 -5.76 -43.52 -5.86
C THR A 567 -6.53 -42.62 -6.81
N GLU A 568 -5.86 -41.65 -7.46
CA GLU A 568 -6.44 -40.89 -8.58
C GLU A 568 -6.22 -41.57 -9.93
N VAL A 569 -5.33 -42.57 -9.98
CA VAL A 569 -5.04 -43.40 -11.15
C VAL A 569 -4.69 -44.82 -10.68
N ALA A 570 -4.80 -45.84 -11.56
CA ALA A 570 -4.66 -47.28 -11.26
C ALA A 570 -3.24 -47.77 -10.88
N SER A 571 -2.49 -46.97 -10.14
CA SER A 571 -1.16 -47.24 -9.56
C SER A 571 -1.11 -46.55 -8.19
N ASP A 572 -0.36 -47.05 -7.21
CA ASP A 572 -0.39 -46.74 -5.76
C ASP A 572 -0.11 -45.25 -5.35
N PHE A 573 -0.73 -44.27 -6.01
CA PHE A 573 -0.51 -42.84 -5.88
C PHE A 573 -1.63 -42.17 -5.11
N VAL A 574 -1.27 -41.54 -3.99
CA VAL A 574 -2.20 -40.74 -3.19
C VAL A 574 -2.20 -39.30 -3.71
N GLY A 575 -3.39 -38.68 -3.77
CA GLY A 575 -3.56 -37.30 -4.24
C GLY A 575 -2.65 -36.31 -3.50
N VAL A 576 -2.07 -35.34 -4.21
CA VAL A 576 -1.21 -34.29 -3.62
C VAL A 576 -1.97 -32.96 -3.64
N ASP A 577 -2.09 -32.34 -2.47
CA ASP A 577 -2.70 -31.02 -2.28
C ASP A 577 -1.70 -29.90 -2.60
N SER A 578 -0.44 -30.06 -2.20
CA SER A 578 0.66 -29.17 -2.56
C SER A 578 2.02 -29.86 -2.52
N MET A 579 2.94 -29.37 -3.34
CA MET A 579 4.34 -29.78 -3.38
C MET A 579 5.22 -28.53 -3.39
N GLU A 580 6.16 -28.48 -2.46
CA GLU A 580 7.13 -27.40 -2.35
C GLU A 580 8.53 -27.93 -2.56
N TYR A 581 9.34 -27.15 -3.26
CA TYR A 581 10.73 -27.47 -3.55
C TYR A 581 11.63 -26.35 -3.06
N PHE A 582 12.59 -26.73 -2.23
CA PHE A 582 13.54 -25.84 -1.58
C PHE A 582 14.98 -26.21 -1.95
N LEU A 583 15.82 -25.19 -2.03
CA LEU A 583 17.27 -25.31 -2.23
C LEU A 583 18.03 -24.71 -1.05
N ARG A 584 19.21 -25.25 -0.78
CA ARG A 584 20.15 -24.74 0.23
C ARG A 584 21.62 -24.88 -0.21
#